data_AF-A0A5K7TYA3-F1
#
_entry.id   AF-A0A5K7TYA3-F1
#
_cell.length_a   1.000
_cell.length_b   1.000
_cell.length_c   1.000
_cell.angle_alpha   90.00
_cell.angle_beta   90.00
_cell.angle_gamma   90.00
#
_symmetry.space_group_name_H-M   'P 1'
#
loop_
_entity.id
_entity.type
_entity.pdbx_description
1 polymer ?
#
loop_
_entity_poly.entity_id
_entity_poly.type
_entity_poly.pdbx_seq_one_letter_code
_entity_poly.pdbx_strand_id
1 'polypeptide(L)'
;MSQEDTTELNNHIQQHNVSQAAVVARGQDLLKTLLLLSGGALAVCASFFSAKVDLPPSTILPVQLAWVFLTGAIIFFGMSLTLLLGRDYLFGEIVSRQLEEWKQGRPDPNEPELSKKWDCGIWGTGLLGLLCFVLGMACFTFAAWRFLSEQIPLIG
;
A
#
# COMPACT_ATOMS: atom_id res chain seq x y z
N MET A 1 14.74 -13.31 38.26
CA MET A 1 13.62 -13.55 37.33
C MET A 1 13.20 -14.99 37.54
N SER A 2 11.95 -15.25 37.94
CA SER A 2 11.49 -16.63 38.12
C SER A 2 11.28 -17.29 36.75
N GLN A 3 11.33 -18.63 36.70
CA GLN A 3 11.00 -19.38 35.48
C GLN A 3 9.57 -19.07 34.99
N GLU A 4 8.68 -18.74 35.92
CA GLU A 4 7.29 -18.35 35.68
C GLU A 4 7.20 -16.99 34.97
N ASP A 5 7.92 -15.97 35.47
CA ASP A 5 8.02 -14.64 34.83
C ASP A 5 8.56 -14.72 33.40
N THR A 6 9.52 -15.62 33.17
CA THR A 6 10.15 -15.81 31.86
C THR A 6 9.18 -16.47 30.86
N THR A 7 8.31 -17.35 31.36
CA THR A 7 7.31 -18.06 30.55
C THR A 7 6.17 -17.12 30.16
N GLU A 8 5.69 -16.29 31.09
CA GLU A 8 4.69 -15.25 30.80
C GLU A 8 5.21 -14.23 29.79
N LEU A 9 6.44 -13.73 29.96
CA LEU A 9 7.06 -12.79 29.03
C LEU A 9 7.17 -13.38 27.61
N ASN A 10 7.63 -14.64 27.51
CA ASN A 10 7.71 -15.32 26.22
C ASN A 10 6.34 -15.49 25.56
N ASN A 11 5.30 -15.81 26.34
CA ASN A 11 3.93 -15.88 25.82
C ASN A 11 3.43 -14.53 25.30
N HIS A 12 3.70 -13.43 26.01
CA HIS A 12 3.33 -12.09 25.57
C HIS A 12 4.06 -11.68 24.28
N ILE A 13 5.37 -11.94 24.18
CA ILE A 13 6.15 -11.68 22.97
C ILE A 13 5.60 -12.49 21.79
N GLN A 14 5.28 -13.77 22.02
CA GLN A 14 4.73 -14.63 20.98
C GLN A 14 3.35 -14.13 20.49
N GLN A 15 2.46 -13.74 21.42
CA GLN A 15 1.16 -13.18 21.07
C GLN A 15 1.31 -11.88 20.26
N HIS A 16 2.24 -11.01 20.66
CA HIS A 16 2.52 -9.77 19.95
C HIS A 16 3.04 -10.06 18.52
N ASN A 17 3.99 -10.96 18.35
CA ASN A 17 4.53 -11.34 17.05
C ASN A 17 3.46 -11.92 16.11
N VAL A 18 2.59 -12.80 16.63
CA VAL A 18 1.47 -13.34 15.86
C VAL A 18 0.50 -12.23 15.43
N SER A 19 0.20 -11.29 16.32
CA SER A 19 -0.67 -10.16 16.00
C SER A 19 -0.07 -9.25 14.92
N GLN A 20 1.24 -8.98 14.97
CA GLN A 20 1.95 -8.19 13.95
C GLN A 20 1.95 -8.89 12.60
N ALA A 21 2.26 -10.19 12.57
CA ALA A 21 2.23 -10.98 11.34
C ALA A 21 0.83 -10.95 10.67
N ALA A 22 -0.23 -11.06 11.47
CA ALA A 22 -1.61 -10.97 10.97
C ALA A 22 -1.95 -9.58 10.43
N VAL A 23 -1.49 -8.49 11.08
CA VAL A 23 -1.68 -7.12 10.61
C VAL A 23 -0.95 -6.90 9.28
N VAL A 24 0.29 -7.37 9.15
CA VAL A 24 1.07 -7.27 7.91
C VAL A 24 0.38 -8.04 6.77
N ALA A 25 -0.09 -9.26 7.02
CA ALA A 25 -0.81 -10.06 6.03
C ALA A 25 -2.07 -9.32 5.53
N ARG A 26 -2.89 -8.80 6.45
CA ARG A 26 -4.08 -7.99 6.11
C ARG A 26 -3.73 -6.73 5.32
N GLY A 27 -2.63 -6.07 5.68
CA GLY A 27 -2.13 -4.89 4.97
C GLY A 27 -1.72 -5.21 3.52
N GLN A 28 -1.02 -6.33 3.32
CA GLN A 28 -0.65 -6.80 1.98
C GLN A 28 -1.88 -7.17 1.14
N ASP A 29 -2.87 -7.84 1.73
CA ASP A 29 -4.10 -8.19 1.03
C ASP A 29 -4.90 -6.93 0.64
N LEU A 30 -5.05 -5.97 1.55
CA LEU A 30 -5.66 -4.67 1.26
C LEU A 30 -4.95 -4.00 0.07
N LEU A 31 -3.62 -3.96 0.08
CA LEU A 31 -2.85 -3.33 -0.99
C LEU A 31 -3.04 -4.01 -2.34
N LYS A 32 -3.04 -5.35 -2.37
CA LYS A 32 -3.33 -6.12 -3.59
C LYS A 32 -4.73 -5.80 -4.11
N THR A 33 -5.73 -5.72 -3.23
CA THR A 33 -7.10 -5.34 -3.61
C THR A 33 -7.16 -3.93 -4.20
N LEU A 34 -6.47 -2.96 -3.60
CA LEU A 34 -6.41 -1.58 -4.11
C LEU A 34 -5.73 -1.51 -5.48
N LEU A 35 -4.64 -2.25 -5.68
CA LEU A 35 -3.95 -2.34 -6.97
C LEU A 35 -4.83 -3.01 -8.04
N LEU A 36 -5.53 -4.09 -7.69
CA LEU A 36 -6.45 -4.78 -8.58
C LEU A 36 -7.60 -3.86 -9.02
N LEU A 37 -8.22 -3.15 -8.06
CA LEU A 37 -9.29 -2.19 -8.33
C LEU A 37 -8.79 -1.03 -9.21
N SER A 38 -7.63 -0.47 -8.89
CA SER A 38 -7.03 0.61 -9.67
C SER A 38 -6.72 0.19 -11.11
N GLY A 39 -6.14 -1.00 -11.29
CA GLY A 39 -5.84 -1.58 -12.61
C GLY A 39 -7.10 -1.84 -13.42
N GLY A 40 -8.15 -2.39 -12.80
CA GLY A 40 -9.46 -2.60 -13.44
C GLY A 40 -10.10 -1.29 -13.90
N ALA A 41 -10.13 -0.28 -13.03
CA ALA A 41 -10.67 1.04 -13.38
C ALA A 41 -9.85 1.72 -14.50
N LEU A 42 -8.52 1.62 -14.45
CA LEU A 42 -7.64 2.15 -15.51
C LEU A 42 -7.85 1.45 -16.85
N ALA A 43 -8.07 0.13 -16.88
CA ALA A 43 -8.37 -0.60 -18.11
C ALA A 43 -9.67 -0.11 -18.76
N VAL A 44 -10.68 0.22 -17.95
CA VAL A 44 -11.93 0.84 -18.44
C VAL A 44 -11.67 2.24 -18.98
N CYS A 45 -10.93 3.09 -18.26
CA CYS A 45 -10.53 4.42 -18.75
C CYS A 45 -9.77 4.34 -20.08
N ALA A 46 -8.81 3.41 -20.20
CA ALA A 46 -8.04 3.19 -21.41
C ALA A 46 -8.93 2.75 -22.59
N SER A 47 -9.96 1.94 -22.32
CA SER A 47 -10.92 1.50 -23.33
C SER A 47 -11.72 2.69 -23.89
N PHE A 48 -12.12 3.64 -23.04
CA PHE A 48 -12.80 4.86 -23.52
C PHE A 48 -11.91 5.70 -24.44
N PHE A 49 -10.62 5.85 -24.09
CA PHE A 49 -9.67 6.60 -24.91
C PHE A 49 -9.32 5.87 -26.21
N SER A 50 -9.18 4.54 -26.16
CA SER A 50 -8.74 3.73 -27.29
C SER A 50 -9.86 3.51 -28.32
N ALA A 51 -11.10 3.27 -27.88
CA ALA A 51 -12.21 2.97 -28.78
C ALA A 51 -12.83 4.21 -29.44
N LYS A 52 -12.24 5.42 -29.24
CA LYS A 52 -12.80 6.71 -29.70
C LYS A 52 -14.28 6.83 -29.38
N VAL A 53 -14.69 6.37 -28.20
CA VAL A 53 -16.08 6.51 -27.75
C VAL A 53 -16.38 8.00 -27.68
N ASP A 54 -17.44 8.45 -28.35
CA ASP A 54 -17.94 9.82 -28.20
C ASP A 54 -18.49 9.99 -26.78
N LEU A 55 -17.57 10.31 -25.88
CA LEU A 55 -17.86 10.66 -24.51
C LEU A 55 -18.46 12.06 -24.47
N PRO A 56 -19.55 12.30 -23.72
CA PRO A 56 -20.05 13.64 -23.53
C PRO A 56 -18.96 14.56 -22.96
N PRO A 57 -18.86 15.82 -23.40
CA PRO A 57 -17.80 16.73 -22.96
C PRO A 57 -17.70 16.90 -21.44
N SER A 58 -18.83 16.74 -20.73
CA SER A 58 -18.93 16.78 -19.26
C SER A 58 -18.20 15.62 -18.55
N THR A 59 -17.96 14.51 -19.24
CA THR A 59 -17.35 13.28 -18.68
C THR A 59 -15.85 13.20 -18.90
N ILE A 60 -15.30 13.93 -19.88
CA ILE A 60 -13.89 13.83 -20.30
C ILE A 60 -12.94 14.20 -19.16
N LEU A 61 -13.14 15.36 -18.53
CA LEU A 61 -12.26 15.85 -17.48
C LEU A 61 -12.24 14.91 -16.25
N PRO A 62 -13.39 14.43 -15.73
CA PRO A 62 -13.42 13.41 -14.68
C PRO A 62 -12.67 12.12 -15.05
N VAL A 63 -12.80 11.61 -16.27
CA VAL A 63 -12.08 10.40 -16.70
C VAL A 63 -10.57 10.64 -16.75
N GLN A 64 -10.12 11.80 -17.24
CA GLN A 64 -8.71 12.17 -17.26
C GLN A 64 -8.13 12.27 -15.84
N LEU A 65 -8.83 12.95 -14.92
CA LEU A 65 -8.41 13.05 -13.52
C LEU A 65 -8.38 11.67 -12.86
N ALA A 66 -9.41 10.84 -13.08
CA ALA A 66 -9.44 9.47 -12.58
C ALA A 66 -8.21 8.68 -13.06
N TRP A 67 -7.87 8.78 -14.34
CA TRP A 67 -6.71 8.10 -14.90
C TRP A 67 -5.39 8.56 -14.25
N VAL A 68 -5.18 9.87 -14.08
CA VAL A 68 -3.97 10.41 -13.45
C VAL A 68 -3.87 9.96 -11.98
N PHE A 69 -4.95 10.11 -11.22
CA PHE A 69 -4.95 9.78 -9.79
C PHE A 69 -4.81 8.28 -9.54
N LEU A 70 -5.49 7.42 -10.30
CA LEU A 70 -5.36 5.96 -10.16
C LEU A 70 -3.96 5.48 -10.57
N THR A 71 -3.37 6.07 -11.62
CA THR A 71 -1.98 5.77 -12.01
C THR A 71 -1.02 6.19 -10.89
N GLY A 72 -1.21 7.39 -10.33
CA GLY A 72 -0.43 7.88 -9.19
C GLY A 72 -0.54 6.94 -7.98
N ALA A 73 -1.74 6.45 -7.67
CA ALA A 73 -1.96 5.49 -6.60
C ALA A 73 -1.13 4.21 -6.78
N ILE A 74 -1.13 3.62 -7.98
CA ILE A 74 -0.34 2.43 -8.31
C ILE A 74 1.16 2.71 -8.11
N ILE A 75 1.67 3.84 -8.60
CA ILE A 75 3.08 4.21 -8.46
C ILE A 75 3.45 4.35 -6.99
N PHE A 76 2.68 5.11 -6.20
CA PHE A 76 2.97 5.31 -4.78
C PHE A 76 2.88 4.04 -3.95
N PHE A 77 1.91 3.17 -4.24
CA PHE A 77 1.81 1.85 -3.62
C PHE A 77 2.99 0.95 -4.00
N GLY A 78 3.43 0.97 -5.26
CA GLY A 78 4.64 0.28 -5.71
C GLY A 78 5.90 0.78 -5.01
N MET A 79 6.04 2.09 -4.84
CA MET A 79 7.14 2.69 -4.07
C MET A 79 7.10 2.28 -2.60
N SER A 80 5.92 2.33 -1.96
CA SER A 80 5.75 1.94 -0.55
C SER A 80 6.14 0.47 -0.32
N LEU A 81 5.72 -0.44 -1.23
CA LEU A 81 6.15 -1.84 -1.22
C LEU A 81 7.66 -1.98 -1.40
N THR A 82 8.24 -1.26 -2.35
CA THR A 82 9.70 -1.31 -2.60
C THR A 82 10.48 -0.85 -1.36
N LEU A 83 10.00 0.19 -0.67
CA LEU A 83 10.59 0.65 0.58
C LEU A 83 10.44 -0.38 1.71
N LEU A 84 9.29 -1.05 1.81
CA LEU A 84 9.09 -2.15 2.75
C LEU A 84 10.05 -3.31 2.49
N LEU A 85 10.17 -3.79 1.25
CA LEU A 85 11.12 -4.84 0.89
C LEU A 85 12.57 -4.43 1.20
N GLY A 86 12.95 -3.18 0.88
CA GLY A 86 14.28 -2.66 1.18
C GLY A 86 14.57 -2.61 2.67
N ARG A 87 13.61 -2.17 3.48
CA ARG A 87 13.70 -2.17 4.95
C ARG A 87 13.85 -3.59 5.49
N ASP A 88 13.02 -4.52 5.05
CA ASP A 88 13.04 -5.91 5.55
C ASP A 88 14.34 -6.63 5.18
N TYR A 89 14.85 -6.39 3.97
CA TYR A 89 16.16 -6.88 3.54
C TYR A 89 17.29 -6.36 4.44
N LEU A 90 17.34 -5.05 4.67
CA LEU A 90 18.36 -4.43 5.52
C LEU A 90 18.27 -4.92 6.97
N PHE A 91 17.05 -5.10 7.49
CA PHE A 91 16.85 -5.70 8.81
C PHE A 91 17.47 -7.10 8.88
N GLY A 92 17.18 -7.94 7.90
CA GLY A 92 17.73 -9.30 7.82
C GLY A 92 19.25 -9.32 7.75
N GLU A 93 19.86 -8.38 7.02
CA GLU A 93 21.31 -8.24 6.93
C GLU A 93 21.93 -7.83 8.28
N ILE A 94 21.33 -6.85 8.97
CA ILE A 94 21.80 -6.40 10.29
C ILE A 94 21.73 -7.55 11.31
N VAL A 95 20.60 -8.27 11.36
CA VAL A 95 20.42 -9.42 12.27
C VAL A 95 21.41 -10.53 11.96
N SER A 96 21.66 -10.81 10.68
CA SER A 96 22.62 -11.83 10.26
C SER A 96 24.05 -11.51 10.73
N ARG A 97 24.48 -10.25 10.58
CA ARG A 97 25.80 -9.79 11.07
C ARG A 97 25.91 -9.91 12.58
N GLN A 98 24.88 -9.52 13.33
CA GLN A 98 24.87 -9.66 14.79
C GLN A 98 24.95 -11.13 15.23
N LEU A 99 24.28 -12.04 14.52
CA LEU A 99 24.37 -13.47 14.82
C LEU A 99 25.79 -14.02 14.59
N GLU A 100 26.49 -13.53 13.57
CA GLU A 100 27.89 -13.88 13.32
C GLU A 100 28.82 -13.32 14.40
N GLU A 101 28.65 -12.06 14.80
CA GLU A 101 29.44 -11.42 15.86
C GLU A 101 29.21 -12.06 17.24
N TRP A 102 27.96 -12.43 17.53
CA TRP A 102 27.60 -13.19 18.73
C TRP A 102 28.28 -14.55 18.78
N LYS A 103 28.29 -15.29 17.65
CA LYS A 103 29.04 -16.56 17.52
C LYS A 103 30.55 -16.38 17.71
N GLN A 104 31.09 -15.20 17.40
CA GLN A 104 32.50 -14.86 17.56
C GLN A 104 32.84 -14.30 18.96
N GLY A 105 31.89 -14.30 19.89
CA GLY A 105 32.09 -13.85 21.27
C GLY A 105 32.24 -12.33 21.43
N ARG A 106 31.84 -11.55 20.41
CA ARG A 106 31.82 -10.07 20.46
C ARG A 106 30.38 -9.58 20.28
N PRO A 107 29.53 -9.67 21.31
CA PRO A 107 28.18 -9.13 21.22
C PRO A 107 28.27 -7.60 21.04
N ASP A 108 27.79 -7.06 19.91
CA ASP A 108 27.57 -5.63 19.74
C ASP A 108 26.38 -5.24 20.64
N PRO A 109 26.57 -4.36 21.64
CA PRO A 109 25.53 -4.00 22.61
C PRO A 109 24.44 -3.08 22.04
N ASN A 110 24.58 -2.61 20.80
CA ASN A 110 23.60 -1.71 20.20
C ASN A 110 22.45 -2.49 19.53
N GLU A 111 21.22 -2.18 19.93
CA GLU A 111 20.03 -2.69 19.26
C GLU A 111 20.04 -2.32 17.78
N PRO A 112 19.56 -3.21 16.89
CA PRO A 112 19.47 -2.93 15.46
C PRO A 112 18.36 -1.90 15.19
N GLU A 113 18.65 -0.63 15.43
CA GLU A 113 17.72 0.45 15.14
C GLU A 113 17.76 0.80 13.65
N LEU A 114 16.79 0.27 12.90
CA LEU A 114 16.49 0.81 11.57
C LEU A 114 16.11 2.28 11.69
N SER A 115 16.71 3.10 10.84
CA SER A 115 16.46 4.55 10.85
C SER A 115 14.97 4.86 10.66
N LYS A 116 14.40 5.71 11.54
CA LYS A 116 13.02 6.23 11.48
C LYS A 116 12.63 6.84 10.11
N LYS A 117 13.62 7.15 9.26
CA LYS A 117 13.42 7.63 7.89
C LYS A 117 12.68 6.62 7.02
N TRP A 118 12.92 5.32 7.22
CA TRP A 118 12.22 4.25 6.50
C TRP A 118 10.73 4.27 6.80
N ASP A 119 10.37 4.32 8.08
CA ASP A 119 8.97 4.39 8.51
C ASP A 119 8.27 5.63 7.94
N CYS A 120 8.92 6.79 8.00
CA CYS A 120 8.39 8.03 7.43
C CYS A 120 8.15 7.91 5.92
N GLY A 121 9.10 7.32 5.17
CA GLY A 121 8.98 7.11 3.74
C GLY A 121 7.85 6.14 3.37
N ILE A 122 7.74 5.02 4.09
CA ILE A 122 6.70 4.00 3.88
C ILE A 122 5.31 4.60 4.15
N TRP A 123 5.14 5.29 5.28
CA TRP A 123 3.88 5.94 5.63
C TRP A 123 3.53 7.08 4.69
N GLY A 124 4.50 7.93 4.34
CA GLY A 124 4.27 9.05 3.43
C GLY A 124 3.82 8.60 2.05
N THR A 125 4.53 7.62 1.47
CA THR A 125 4.16 7.05 0.16
C THR A 125 2.84 6.28 0.22
N GLY A 126 2.59 5.52 1.29
CA GLY A 126 1.33 4.79 1.47
C GLY A 126 0.11 5.70 1.60
N LEU A 127 0.21 6.76 2.42
CA LEU A 127 -0.88 7.75 2.59
C LEU A 127 -1.14 8.55 1.33
N LEU A 128 -0.09 8.95 0.62
CA LEU A 128 -0.23 9.65 -0.65
C LEU A 128 -0.87 8.75 -1.73
N GLY A 129 -0.46 7.48 -1.78
CA GLY A 129 -1.09 6.48 -2.65
C GLY A 129 -2.57 6.27 -2.33
N LEU A 130 -2.93 6.21 -1.05
CA LEU A 130 -4.32 6.10 -0.61
C LEU A 130 -5.15 7.34 -0.98
N LEU A 131 -4.59 8.54 -0.80
CA LEU A 131 -5.26 9.78 -1.19
C LEU A 131 -5.51 9.81 -2.70
N CYS A 132 -4.49 9.48 -3.51
CA CYS A 132 -4.63 9.34 -4.95
C CYS A 132 -5.68 8.29 -5.33
N PHE A 133 -5.71 7.14 -4.66
CA PHE A 133 -6.71 6.11 -4.91
C PHE A 133 -8.14 6.62 -4.69
N VAL A 134 -8.39 7.24 -3.54
CA VAL A 134 -9.73 7.74 -3.18
C VAL A 134 -10.18 8.83 -4.16
N LEU A 135 -9.31 9.79 -4.48
CA LEU A 135 -9.62 10.84 -5.46
C LEU A 135 -9.86 10.27 -6.86
N GLY A 136 -9.05 9.30 -7.27
CA GLY A 136 -9.20 8.62 -8.56
C GLY A 136 -10.52 7.86 -8.68
N MET A 137 -10.87 7.08 -7.67
CA MET A 137 -12.14 6.35 -7.62
C MET A 137 -13.35 7.30 -7.55
N ALA A 138 -13.25 8.42 -6.84
CA ALA A 138 -14.31 9.43 -6.80
C ALA A 138 -14.53 10.07 -8.18
N CYS A 139 -13.46 10.45 -8.87
CA CYS A 139 -13.54 10.97 -10.25
C CYS A 139 -14.12 9.93 -11.21
N PHE A 140 -13.70 8.67 -11.09
CA PHE A 140 -14.19 7.58 -11.92
C PHE A 140 -15.70 7.34 -11.72
N THR A 141 -16.14 7.30 -10.46
CA THR A 141 -17.55 7.12 -10.11
C THR A 141 -18.40 8.29 -10.62
N PHE A 142 -17.89 9.53 -10.47
CA PHE A 142 -18.57 10.72 -10.99
C PHE A 142 -18.67 10.70 -12.53
N ALA A 143 -17.62 10.27 -13.22
CA ALA A 143 -17.63 10.10 -14.67
C ALA A 143 -18.70 9.10 -15.12
N ALA A 144 -18.75 7.94 -14.46
CA ALA A 144 -19.74 6.90 -14.74
C ALA A 144 -21.17 7.38 -14.49
N TRP A 145 -21.39 8.10 -13.38
CA TRP A 145 -22.69 8.71 -13.08
C TRP A 145 -23.14 9.68 -14.17
N ARG A 146 -22.26 10.60 -14.58
CA ARG A 146 -22.55 11.57 -15.65
C ARG A 146 -22.86 10.90 -16.97
N PHE A 147 -22.02 9.93 -17.36
CA PHE A 147 -22.22 9.16 -18.58
C PHE A 147 -23.60 8.46 -18.60
N LEU A 148 -23.99 7.81 -17.50
CA LEU A 148 -25.28 7.15 -17.38
C LEU A 148 -26.45 8.13 -17.43
N SER A 149 -26.35 9.27 -16.73
CA SER A 149 -27.41 10.29 -16.71
C SER A 149 -27.67 10.92 -18.07
N GLU A 150 -26.64 11.01 -18.93
CA GLU A 150 -26.74 11.64 -20.24
C GLU A 150 -27.13 10.64 -21.35
N GLN A 151 -26.86 9.33 -21.18
CA GLN A 151 -27.25 8.30 -22.15
C GLN A 151 -28.56 7.57 -21.81
N ILE A 152 -29.00 7.56 -20.55
CA ILE A 152 -30.22 6.88 -20.10
C ILE A 152 -31.18 7.92 -19.49
N PRO A 153 -32.13 8.48 -20.26
CA PRO A 153 -33.00 9.58 -19.80
C PRO A 153 -34.06 9.19 -18.75
N LEU A 154 -33.97 8.03 -18.10
CA LEU A 154 -34.97 7.53 -17.13
C LEU A 154 -34.65 7.87 -15.66
N ILE A 155 -33.54 8.56 -15.36
CA ILE A 155 -33.16 8.96 -13.99
C ILE A 155 -32.90 10.49 -13.89
N GLY A 156 -33.36 11.27 -14.88
CA GLY A 156 -33.32 12.74 -14.87
C GLY A 156 -34.66 13.37 -14.53
#